data_AF-A0A1P9WSP4-F1
#
_entry.id   AF-A0A1P9WSP4-F1
#
_cell.length_a   1.000
_cell.length_b   1.000
_cell.length_c   1.000
_cell.angle_alpha   90.00
_cell.angle_beta   90.00
_cell.angle_gamma   90.00
#
_symmetry.space_group_name_H-M   'P 1'
#
loop_
_entity.id
_entity.type
_entity.pdbx_description
1 polymer ?
#
loop_
_entity_poly.entity_id
_entity_poly.type
_entity_poly.pdbx_seq_one_letter_code
_entity_poly.pdbx_strand_id
1 'polypeptide(L)'
;MTTKEYIYRLNDFKRSVTNYLHYNIESPQRIQQDLRAAIEFLESVQTTGQLKKEVELAVQRLKAVLENAKAFSKQVKPDPNDKDLGAVHHDDSFWYQQVIGSAESAINELIRHVRD
;
A
#
# COMPACT_ATOMS: atom_id res chain seq x y z
N MET A 1 20.36 -1.83 10.36
CA MET A 1 19.12 -1.03 10.43
C MET A 1 18.57 -1.11 11.84
N THR A 2 18.21 0.02 12.42
CA THR A 2 17.61 0.07 13.77
C THR A 2 16.09 -0.11 13.72
N THR A 3 15.49 -0.50 14.84
CA THR A 3 14.03 -0.57 14.99
C THR A 3 13.34 0.76 14.64
N LYS A 4 13.96 1.89 14.98
CA LYS A 4 13.44 3.23 14.66
C LYS A 4 13.42 3.48 13.15
N GLU A 5 14.49 3.15 12.45
CA GLU A 5 14.58 3.28 10.99
C GLU A 5 13.58 2.36 10.27
N TYR A 6 13.37 1.15 10.77
CA TYR A 6 12.39 0.21 10.23
C TYR A 6 10.95 0.76 10.36
N ILE A 7 10.58 1.18 11.57
CA ILE A 7 9.25 1.77 11.84
C ILE A 7 9.06 3.06 11.04
N TYR A 8 10.10 3.88 10.88
CA TYR A 8 10.03 5.08 10.06
C TYR A 8 9.67 4.76 8.61
N ARG A 9 10.38 3.80 7.98
CA ARG A 9 10.10 3.37 6.60
C ARG A 9 8.70 2.78 6.45
N LEU A 10 8.24 1.98 7.41
CA LEU A 10 6.87 1.46 7.41
C LEU A 10 5.81 2.58 7.47
N ASN A 11 6.02 3.59 8.32
CA ASN A 11 5.11 4.73 8.38
C ASN A 11 5.16 5.61 7.12
N ASP A 12 6.31 5.70 6.48
CA ASP A 12 6.47 6.42 5.22
C ASP A 12 5.68 5.73 4.08
N PHE A 13 5.82 4.40 3.93
CA PHE A 13 5.00 3.63 3.00
C PHE A 13 3.51 3.78 3.26
N LYS A 14 3.11 3.70 4.54
CA LYS A 14 1.72 3.90 4.94
C LYS A 14 1.20 5.26 4.47
N ARG A 15 1.92 6.35 4.78
CA ARG A 15 1.52 7.71 4.38
C ARG A 15 1.40 7.83 2.86
N SER A 16 2.33 7.25 2.11
CA SER A 16 2.29 7.25 0.64
C SER A 16 1.02 6.58 0.12
N VAL A 17 0.65 5.42 0.68
CA VAL A 17 -0.60 4.72 0.32
C VAL A 17 -1.85 5.51 0.74
N THR A 18 -1.86 6.14 1.92
CA THR A 18 -3.02 6.89 2.45
C THR A 18 -3.28 8.21 1.72
N ASN A 19 -2.23 8.89 1.26
CA ASN A 19 -2.35 10.20 0.60
C ASN A 19 -3.20 10.15 -0.69
N TYR A 20 -3.42 8.96 -1.24
CA TYR A 20 -4.32 8.74 -2.38
C TYR A 20 -5.74 9.29 -2.16
N LEU A 21 -6.33 9.09 -0.98
CA LEU A 21 -7.71 9.55 -0.70
C LEU A 21 -7.85 11.08 -0.67
N HIS A 22 -6.74 11.80 -0.49
CA HIS A 22 -6.77 13.23 -0.18
C HIS A 22 -6.36 14.13 -1.35
N TYR A 23 -5.59 13.65 -2.32
CA TYR A 23 -4.98 14.51 -3.34
C TYR A 23 -5.58 14.43 -4.74
N ASN A 24 -6.62 13.62 -4.97
CA ASN A 24 -7.33 13.49 -6.27
C ASN A 24 -6.43 13.22 -7.50
N ILE A 25 -5.15 12.95 -7.27
CA ILE A 25 -4.08 12.94 -8.25
C ILE A 25 -3.00 12.04 -7.66
N GLU A 26 -3.14 10.75 -7.83
CA GLU A 26 -2.00 9.89 -8.12
C GLU A 26 -2.57 8.62 -8.72
N SER A 27 -2.22 8.33 -9.97
CA SER A 27 -2.81 7.22 -10.72
C SER A 27 -2.68 5.89 -9.96
N PRO A 28 -3.59 4.90 -10.12
CA PRO A 28 -3.46 3.55 -9.55
C PRO A 28 -2.06 2.93 -9.70
N GLN A 29 -1.30 3.35 -10.71
CA GLN A 29 0.09 2.99 -10.94
C GLN A 29 1.03 3.43 -9.81
N ARG A 30 0.80 4.57 -9.16
CA ARG A 30 1.63 5.02 -8.03
C ARG A 30 1.41 4.18 -6.78
N ILE A 31 0.15 3.86 -6.44
CA ILE A 31 -0.15 2.86 -5.41
C ILE A 31 0.58 1.55 -5.69
N GLN A 32 0.57 1.08 -6.94
CA GLN A 32 1.27 -0.15 -7.30
C GLN A 32 2.79 -0.04 -7.10
N GLN A 33 3.38 1.11 -7.37
CA GLN A 33 4.81 1.37 -7.12
C GLN A 33 5.13 1.37 -5.63
N ASP A 34 4.32 2.07 -4.82
CA ASP A 34 4.54 2.16 -3.38
C ASP A 34 4.35 0.80 -2.69
N LEU A 35 3.32 0.03 -3.09
CA LEU A 35 3.12 -1.34 -2.62
C LEU A 35 4.30 -2.25 -3.01
N ARG A 36 4.82 -2.12 -4.23
CA ARG A 36 6.00 -2.87 -4.67
C ARG A 36 7.24 -2.52 -3.85
N ALA A 37 7.49 -1.24 -3.63
CA ALA A 37 8.61 -0.77 -2.82
C ALA A 37 8.52 -1.27 -1.37
N ALA A 38 7.31 -1.28 -0.79
CA ALA A 38 7.07 -1.84 0.54
C ALA A 38 7.35 -3.34 0.59
N ILE A 39 6.88 -4.10 -0.40
CA ILE A 39 7.15 -5.55 -0.51
C ILE A 39 8.65 -5.83 -0.64
N GLU A 40 9.33 -5.17 -1.57
CA GLU A 40 10.77 -5.34 -1.79
C GLU A 40 11.58 -5.01 -0.55
N PHE A 41 11.20 -3.93 0.16
CA PHE A 41 11.80 -3.59 1.44
C PHE A 41 11.61 -4.71 2.46
N LEU A 42 10.38 -5.16 2.69
CA LEU A 42 10.09 -6.21 3.67
C LEU A 42 10.82 -7.53 3.37
N GLU A 43 10.91 -7.91 2.09
CA GLU A 43 11.64 -9.10 1.64
C GLU A 43 13.17 -8.96 1.81
N SER A 44 13.70 -7.73 1.71
CA SER A 44 15.13 -7.45 1.92
C SER A 44 15.57 -7.46 3.38
N VAL A 45 14.63 -7.35 4.32
CA VAL A 45 14.94 -7.24 5.75
C VAL A 45 15.13 -8.62 6.35
N GLN A 46 16.32 -8.86 6.89
CA GLN A 46 16.62 -10.08 7.63
C GLN A 46 15.82 -10.11 8.94
N THR A 47 14.93 -11.09 9.07
CA THR A 47 14.09 -11.32 10.24
C THR A 47 14.14 -12.79 10.66
N THR A 48 13.92 -13.07 11.95
CA THR A 48 13.95 -14.42 12.52
C THR A 48 12.77 -14.66 13.46
N GLY A 49 12.49 -15.92 13.78
CA GLY A 49 11.47 -16.28 14.77
C GLY A 49 10.05 -15.82 14.39
N GLN A 50 9.33 -15.27 15.36
CA GLN A 50 7.97 -14.77 15.15
C GLN A 50 7.92 -13.60 14.19
N LEU A 51 8.90 -12.68 14.27
CA LEU A 51 8.97 -11.51 13.39
C LEU A 51 9.04 -11.91 11.91
N LYS A 52 9.76 -12.99 11.58
CA LYS A 52 9.80 -13.51 10.21
C LYS A 52 8.42 -13.93 9.69
N LYS A 53 7.62 -14.61 10.52
CA LYS A 53 6.27 -15.04 10.15
C LYS A 53 5.35 -13.84 9.92
N GLU A 54 5.46 -12.81 10.77
CA GLU A 54 4.67 -11.58 10.62
C GLU A 54 5.05 -10.82 9.34
N VAL A 55 6.34 -10.73 9.03
CA VAL A 55 6.83 -10.13 7.78
C VAL A 55 6.31 -10.90 6.55
N GLU A 56 6.40 -12.24 6.57
CA GLU A 56 5.88 -13.08 5.50
C GLU A 56 4.36 -12.89 5.30
N LEU A 57 3.59 -12.82 6.39
CA LEU A 57 2.15 -12.59 6.35
C LEU A 57 1.81 -11.21 5.79
N ALA A 58 2.53 -10.16 6.23
CA ALA A 58 2.33 -8.81 5.73
C ALA A 58 2.69 -8.69 4.24
N VAL A 59 3.78 -9.33 3.80
CA VAL A 59 4.15 -9.40 2.38
C VAL A 59 3.05 -10.08 1.56
N GLN A 60 2.48 -11.20 2.04
CA GLN A 60 1.37 -11.88 1.36
C GLN A 60 0.15 -10.96 1.22
N ARG A 61 -0.23 -10.25 2.28
CA ARG A 61 -1.34 -9.29 2.26
C ARG A 61 -1.07 -8.15 1.28
N LEU A 62 0.13 -7.55 1.31
CA LEU A 62 0.50 -6.47 0.40
C LEU A 62 0.53 -6.93 -1.07
N LYS A 63 0.95 -8.16 -1.35
CA LYS A 63 0.88 -8.76 -2.70
C LYS A 63 -0.57 -8.91 -3.18
N ALA A 64 -1.47 -9.38 -2.32
CA ALA A 64 -2.90 -9.47 -2.65
C ALA A 64 -3.49 -8.08 -2.94
N VAL A 65 -3.15 -7.09 -2.12
CA VAL A 65 -3.56 -5.69 -2.35
C VAL A 65 -2.98 -5.15 -3.67
N LEU A 66 -1.74 -5.48 -4.02
CA LEU A 66 -1.11 -5.08 -5.28
C LEU A 66 -1.79 -5.70 -6.51
N GLU A 67 -2.23 -6.96 -6.44
CA GLU A 67 -2.98 -7.57 -7.54
C GLU A 67 -4.37 -6.94 -7.71
N ASN A 68 -5.04 -6.62 -6.59
CA ASN A 68 -6.28 -5.85 -6.62
C ASN A 68 -6.05 -4.44 -7.21
N ALA A 69 -4.92 -3.80 -6.86
CA ALA A 69 -4.44 -2.53 -7.42
C ALA A 69 -4.35 -2.57 -8.96
N LYS A 70 -3.74 -3.64 -9.50
CA LYS A 70 -3.53 -3.85 -10.95
C LYS A 70 -4.79 -4.21 -11.70
N ALA A 71 -5.66 -5.04 -11.13
CA ALA A 71 -6.90 -5.46 -11.77
C ALA A 71 -7.79 -4.23 -12.04
N PHE A 72 -7.86 -3.33 -11.07
CA PHE A 72 -8.65 -2.11 -11.14
C PHE A 72 -8.07 -1.05 -12.07
N SER A 73 -6.73 -0.88 -12.09
CA SER A 73 -6.10 0.05 -13.04
C SER A 73 -6.35 -0.30 -14.53
N LYS A 74 -6.79 -1.53 -14.81
CA LYS A 74 -7.23 -1.96 -16.17
C LYS A 74 -8.69 -1.61 -16.45
N GLN A 75 -9.51 -1.45 -15.41
CA GLN A 75 -10.93 -1.08 -15.49
C GLN A 75 -11.09 0.44 -15.57
N VAL A 76 -10.26 1.17 -14.82
CA VAL A 76 -10.17 2.63 -14.90
C VAL A 76 -9.26 3.01 -16.08
N LYS A 77 -9.84 3.23 -17.26
CA LYS A 77 -9.13 3.91 -18.34
C LYS A 77 -9.07 5.40 -18.01
N PRO A 78 -7.90 6.04 -17.97
CA PRO A 78 -7.85 7.51 -17.95
C PRO A 78 -8.53 8.01 -19.23
N ASP A 79 -9.59 8.81 -19.10
CA ASP A 79 -10.17 9.50 -20.26
C ASP A 79 -9.17 10.59 -20.69
N PRO A 80 -8.58 10.50 -21.89
CA PRO A 80 -7.61 11.49 -22.36
C PRO A 80 -8.23 12.86 -22.64
N ASN A 81 -9.56 12.99 -22.65
CA ASN A 81 -10.30 14.23 -22.92
C ASN A 81 -10.91 14.88 -21.68
N ASP A 82 -10.88 14.22 -20.52
CA ASP A 82 -11.39 14.80 -19.30
C ASP A 82 -10.33 15.77 -18.73
N LYS A 83 -10.63 17.06 -18.82
CA LYS A 83 -9.75 18.12 -18.30
C LYS A 83 -9.70 18.12 -16.78
N ASP A 84 -10.69 17.49 -16.15
CA ASP A 84 -10.62 17.06 -14.76
C ASP A 84 -10.28 15.57 -14.77
N LEU A 85 -9.00 15.25 -14.60
CA LEU A 85 -8.49 13.90 -14.28
C LEU A 85 -9.07 13.31 -12.96
N GLY A 86 -10.21 13.82 -12.46
CA GLY A 86 -10.65 13.75 -11.08
C GLY A 86 -12.12 13.37 -10.86
N ALA A 87 -12.87 12.92 -11.87
CA ALA A 87 -14.17 12.29 -11.65
C ALA A 87 -14.01 10.79 -11.41
N VAL A 88 -13.51 10.45 -10.23
CA VAL A 88 -13.62 9.10 -9.68
C VAL A 88 -15.11 8.81 -9.48
N HIS A 89 -15.68 7.85 -10.22
CA HIS A 89 -17.09 7.48 -10.07
C HIS A 89 -17.31 6.92 -8.65
N HIS A 90 -18.47 7.16 -8.05
CA HIS A 90 -18.78 6.78 -6.66
C HIS A 90 -18.44 5.31 -6.31
N ASP A 91 -18.44 4.40 -7.30
CA ASP A 91 -18.08 2.99 -7.17
C ASP A 91 -16.57 2.74 -6.93
N ASP A 92 -15.71 3.63 -7.41
CA ASP A 92 -14.27 3.54 -7.23
C ASP A 92 -13.87 3.89 -5.77
N SER A 93 -14.68 4.69 -5.06
CA SER A 93 -14.43 5.12 -3.68
C SER A 93 -14.32 3.95 -2.69
N PHE A 94 -15.14 2.91 -2.88
CA PHE A 94 -15.16 1.74 -2.02
C PHE A 94 -13.91 0.88 -2.18
N TRP A 95 -13.42 0.74 -3.41
CA TRP A 95 -12.18 0.03 -3.69
C TRP A 95 -10.97 0.72 -3.08
N TYR A 96 -10.89 2.07 -3.16
CA TYR A 96 -9.78 2.82 -2.57
C TYR A 96 -9.70 2.57 -1.07
N GLN A 97 -10.85 2.60 -0.40
CA GLN A 97 -10.94 2.28 1.02
C GLN A 97 -10.50 0.85 1.32
N GLN A 98 -10.83 -0.13 0.46
CA GLN A 98 -10.37 -1.51 0.65
C GLN A 98 -8.87 -1.67 0.47
N VAL A 99 -8.29 -1.11 -0.61
CA VAL A 99 -6.86 -1.20 -0.92
C VAL A 99 -6.03 -0.49 0.14
N ILE A 100 -6.39 0.76 0.45
CA ILE A 100 -5.69 1.59 1.44
C ILE A 100 -5.86 0.99 2.82
N GLY A 101 -7.09 0.66 3.23
CA GLY A 101 -7.35 0.08 4.55
C GLY A 101 -6.65 -1.26 4.77
N SER A 102 -6.57 -2.11 3.74
CA SER A 102 -5.86 -3.39 3.84
C SER A 102 -4.34 -3.21 3.95
N ALA A 103 -3.76 -2.29 3.17
CA ALA A 103 -2.34 -1.97 3.24
C ALA A 103 -1.98 -1.33 4.59
N GLU A 104 -2.78 -0.36 5.06
CA GLU A 104 -2.60 0.28 6.37
C GLU A 104 -2.68 -0.75 7.50
N SER A 105 -3.65 -1.67 7.44
CA SER A 105 -3.82 -2.71 8.45
C SER A 105 -2.60 -3.62 8.54
N ALA A 106 -2.11 -4.14 7.40
CA ALA A 106 -0.91 -4.98 7.36
C ALA A 106 0.33 -4.24 7.91
N ILE A 107 0.52 -2.97 7.56
CA ILE A 107 1.63 -2.16 8.05
C ILE A 107 1.50 -1.87 9.56
N ASN A 108 0.29 -1.56 10.04
CA ASN A 108 0.05 -1.27 11.46
C ASN A 108 0.24 -2.51 12.35
N GLU A 109 -0.10 -3.71 11.86
CA GLU A 109 0.18 -4.97 12.57
C GLU A 109 1.69 -5.19 12.71
N LEU A 110 2.47 -5.00 11.63
CA LEU A 110 3.93 -5.06 11.68
C LEU A 110 4.53 -4.04 12.65
N ILE A 111 4.08 -2.79 12.61
CA ILE A 111 4.60 -1.74 13.50
C ILE A 111 4.31 -2.08 14.96
N ARG A 112 3.13 -2.63 15.28
CA ARG A 112 2.79 -3.07 16.64
C ARG A 112 3.76 -4.16 17.11
N HIS A 113 3.93 -5.21 16.31
CA HIS A 113 4.77 -6.34 16.69
C HIS A 113 6.26 -5.99 16.89
N VAL A 114 6.75 -4.95 16.21
CA VAL A 114 8.14 -4.50 16.33
C VAL A 114 8.36 -3.52 17.49
N ARG A 115 7.28 -2.95 18.05
CA ARG A 115 7.35 -2.08 19.23
C ARG A 115 7.24 -2.84 20.55
N ASP A 116 6.57 -3.99 20.54
CA ASP A 116 6.43 -4.91 21.66
C ASP A 116 7.73 -5.72 21.90
#